data_AF-A0AAW9EB26-F1
#
_entry.id   AF-A0AAW9EB26-F1
#
_cell.length_a   1.000
_cell.length_b   1.000
_cell.length_c   1.000
_cell.angle_alpha   90.00
_cell.angle_beta   90.00
_cell.angle_gamma   90.00
#
_symmetry.space_group_name_H-M   'P 1'
#
loop_
_entity.id
_entity.type
_entity.pdbx_description
1 polymer ?
#
loop_
_entity_poly.entity_id
_entity_poly.type
_entity_poly.pdbx_seq_one_letter_code
_entity_poly.pdbx_strand_id
1 'polypeptide(L)'
;WLADPQLLEADADAEYAAVIEIDLNEIKEPILCAPNDPDDARLLSEVANSKIDEVFIGSCMTNIGHFRAAGKLLDQHKGQLPTRLW
;
A
#
# COMPACT_ATOMS: atom_id res chain seq x y z
N TRP A 1 -2.57 15.83 26.42
CA TRP A 1 -3.34 15.34 25.27
C TRP A 1 -4.70 14.80 25.67
N LEU A 2 -4.88 13.64 26.33
CA LEU A 2 -6.24 13.12 26.62
C LEU A 2 -7.13 14.01 27.53
N ALA A 3 -6.54 14.76 28.47
CA ALA A 3 -7.31 15.67 29.34
C ALA A 3 -7.55 17.07 28.74
N ASP A 4 -6.73 17.45 27.75
CA ASP A 4 -6.83 18.70 26.99
C ASP A 4 -6.20 18.46 25.61
N PRO A 5 -6.98 18.00 24.62
CA PRO A 5 -6.49 17.64 23.30
C PRO A 5 -6.44 18.86 22.40
N GLN A 6 -5.23 19.33 22.11
CA GLN A 6 -4.98 20.39 21.14
C GLN A 6 -4.20 19.83 19.96
N LEU A 7 -4.67 20.11 18.74
CA LEU A 7 -4.01 19.75 17.50
C LEU A 7 -3.64 21.04 16.77
N LEU A 8 -2.43 21.07 16.20
CA LEU A 8 -2.01 22.14 15.31
C LEU A 8 -2.66 21.93 13.94
N GLU A 9 -2.87 23.03 13.22
CA GLU A 9 -3.34 23.04 11.84
C GLU A 9 -2.45 23.98 11.02
N ALA A 10 -2.35 23.73 9.72
CA ALA A 10 -1.65 24.64 8.83
C ALA A 10 -2.43 25.96 8.69
N ASP A 11 -1.73 27.07 8.58
CA ASP A 11 -2.35 28.36 8.28
C ASP A 11 -2.99 28.35 6.88
N ALA A 12 -4.12 29.04 6.72
CA ALA A 12 -4.85 29.08 5.45
C ALA A 12 -4.06 29.74 4.30
N ASP A 13 -3.04 30.53 4.63
CA ASP A 13 -2.15 31.25 3.72
C ASP A 13 -0.72 30.69 3.71
N ALA A 14 -0.52 29.46 4.18
CA ALA A 14 0.77 28.78 4.09
C ALA A 14 1.22 28.62 2.62
N GLU A 15 2.45 29.04 2.33
CA GLU A 15 3.04 28.95 0.99
C GLU A 15 3.83 27.63 0.80
N TYR A 16 3.67 26.99 -0.36
CA TYR A 16 4.34 25.74 -0.71
C TYR A 16 5.18 25.91 -1.98
N ALA A 17 6.33 25.24 -2.06
CA ALA A 17 7.18 25.26 -3.26
C ALA A 17 6.51 24.60 -4.49
N ALA A 18 5.63 23.62 -4.23
CA ALA A 18 4.79 22.97 -5.22
C ALA A 18 3.54 22.40 -4.55
N VAL A 19 2.44 22.34 -5.31
CA VAL A 19 1.20 21.66 -4.91
C VAL A 19 0.90 20.61 -5.96
N ILE A 20 0.72 19.36 -5.53
CA ILE A 20 0.38 18.23 -6.40
C ILE A 20 -0.99 17.73 -5.94
N GLU A 21 -2.00 17.94 -6.77
CA GLU A 21 -3.36 17.45 -6.53
C GLU A 21 -3.55 16.08 -7.19
N ILE A 22 -4.08 15.11 -6.44
CA ILE A 22 -4.29 13.73 -6.91
C ILE A 22 -5.78 13.44 -6.85
N ASP A 23 -6.43 13.24 -8.02
CA ASP A 23 -7.82 12.79 -8.09
C ASP A 23 -7.91 11.27 -7.87
N LEU A 24 -8.53 10.86 -6.77
CA LEU A 24 -8.70 9.45 -6.42
C LEU A 24 -9.55 8.67 -7.45
N ASN A 25 -10.39 9.34 -8.23
CA ASN A 25 -11.18 8.68 -9.28
C ASN A 25 -10.33 8.24 -10.48
N GLU A 26 -9.14 8.79 -10.63
CA GLU A 26 -8.19 8.41 -11.69
C GLU A 26 -7.41 7.13 -11.33
N ILE A 27 -7.29 6.80 -10.04
CA ILE A 27 -6.61 5.59 -9.57
C ILE A 27 -7.53 4.38 -9.70
N LYS A 28 -7.50 3.74 -10.88
CA LYS A 28 -8.38 2.61 -11.24
C LYS A 28 -7.73 1.24 -11.11
N GLU A 29 -6.42 1.21 -10.87
CA GLU A 29 -5.62 -0.01 -10.77
C GLU A 29 -4.66 0.07 -9.58
N PRO A 30 -4.26 -1.07 -9.00
CA PRO A 30 -3.15 -1.09 -8.06
C PRO A 30 -1.85 -0.59 -8.72
N ILE A 31 -1.07 0.18 -7.95
CA ILE A 31 0.24 0.69 -8.35
C ILE A 31 1.30 -0.06 -7.55
N LEU A 32 2.36 -0.51 -8.23
CA LEU A 32 3.48 -1.25 -7.64
C LEU A 32 4.80 -0.54 -7.96
N CYS A 33 5.78 -0.61 -7.07
CA CYS A 33 7.15 -0.20 -7.38
C CYS A 33 7.89 -1.36 -8.05
N ALA A 34 8.54 -1.12 -9.19
CA ALA A 34 9.30 -2.13 -9.90
C ALA A 34 10.54 -2.58 -9.10
N PRO A 35 11.16 -3.72 -9.46
CA PRO A 35 12.26 -4.27 -8.67
C PRO A 35 13.44 -3.30 -8.52
N ASN A 36 13.87 -3.13 -7.27
CA ASN A 36 15.09 -2.42 -6.84
C ASN A 36 15.06 -0.88 -6.91
N ASP A 37 13.93 -0.27 -7.24
CA ASP A 37 13.77 1.19 -7.23
C ASP A 37 12.41 1.58 -6.64
N PRO A 38 12.36 2.24 -5.46
CA PRO A 38 11.09 2.68 -4.87
C PRO A 38 10.36 3.75 -5.68
N ASP A 39 11.06 4.48 -6.56
CA ASP A 39 10.47 5.57 -7.35
C ASP A 39 9.92 5.09 -8.73
N ASP A 40 10.22 3.86 -9.15
CA ASP A 40 9.69 3.26 -10.39
C ASP A 40 8.28 2.69 -10.19
N ALA A 41 7.31 3.59 -9.99
CA ALA A 41 5.90 3.27 -9.82
C ALA A 41 5.24 2.90 -11.17
N ARG A 42 4.61 1.73 -11.24
CA ARG A 42 3.97 1.15 -12.43
C ARG A 42 2.57 0.64 -12.14
N LEU A 43 1.71 0.61 -13.15
CA LEU A 43 0.39 0.01 -13.03
C LEU A 43 0.49 -1.52 -13.01
N LEU A 44 -0.41 -2.18 -12.28
CA LEU A 44 -0.47 -3.63 -12.24
C LEU A 44 -0.54 -4.25 -13.64
N SER A 45 -1.31 -3.65 -14.55
CA SER A 45 -1.47 -4.13 -15.93
C SER A 45 -0.15 -4.21 -16.71
N GLU A 46 0.85 -3.39 -16.39
CA GLU A 46 2.15 -3.36 -17.07
C GLU A 46 3.08 -4.50 -16.63
N VAL A 47 2.90 -5.00 -15.39
CA VAL A 47 3.79 -5.97 -14.75
C VAL A 47 3.10 -7.28 -14.38
N ALA A 48 1.80 -7.39 -14.65
CA ALA A 48 0.99 -8.56 -14.36
C ALA A 48 1.58 -9.85 -14.98
N ASN A 49 1.34 -10.97 -14.31
CA ASN A 49 1.84 -12.31 -14.69
C ASN A 49 3.36 -12.52 -14.53
N SER A 50 4.08 -11.55 -13.97
CA SER A 50 5.45 -11.78 -13.51
C SER A 50 5.47 -12.93 -12.49
N LYS A 51 6.36 -13.92 -12.70
CA LYS A 51 6.51 -15.05 -11.79
C LYS A 51 6.97 -14.55 -10.43
N ILE A 52 6.28 -14.98 -9.37
CA ILE A 52 6.63 -14.69 -7.98
C ILE A 52 7.05 -15.98 -7.30
N ASP A 53 8.22 -15.96 -6.65
CA ASP A 53 8.74 -17.10 -5.89
C ASP A 53 8.41 -16.95 -4.39
N GLU A 54 8.51 -15.74 -3.85
CA GLU A 54 8.31 -15.44 -2.43
C GLU A 54 7.49 -14.16 -2.21
N VAL A 55 6.74 -14.12 -1.12
CA VAL A 55 5.89 -12.97 -0.70
C VAL A 55 6.11 -12.72 0.79
N PHE A 56 6.25 -11.44 1.18
CA PHE A 56 6.37 -11.03 2.58
C PHE A 56 5.24 -10.06 2.98
N ILE A 57 4.59 -10.32 4.12
CA ILE A 57 3.54 -9.47 4.69
C ILE A 57 3.87 -9.17 6.16
N GLY A 58 4.52 -8.03 6.45
CA GLY A 58 4.78 -7.69 7.86
C GLY A 58 5.80 -6.61 8.16
N SER A 59 5.86 -5.52 7.38
CA SER A 59 6.68 -4.36 7.77
C SER A 59 5.94 -3.46 8.77
N CYS A 60 6.58 -2.37 9.20
CA CYS A 60 5.93 -1.33 10.01
C CYS A 60 4.74 -0.65 9.33
N MET A 61 4.63 -0.76 7.99
CA MET A 61 3.49 -0.25 7.21
C MET A 61 2.22 -1.08 7.44
N THR A 62 2.33 -2.24 8.08
CA THR A 62 1.21 -3.15 8.29
C THR A 62 0.57 -3.01 9.66
N ASN A 63 -0.75 -3.30 9.73
CA ASN A 63 -1.50 -3.43 10.98
C ASN A 63 -2.39 -4.69 10.91
N ILE A 64 -3.06 -5.02 12.02
CA ILE A 64 -3.88 -6.24 12.15
C ILE A 64 -4.96 -6.40 11.07
N GLY A 65 -5.47 -5.29 10.51
CA GLY A 65 -6.45 -5.31 9.43
C GLY A 65 -5.92 -6.01 8.18
N HIS A 66 -4.65 -5.77 7.82
CA HIS A 66 -4.03 -6.36 6.63
C HIS A 66 -3.88 -7.87 6.77
N PHE A 67 -3.45 -8.35 7.94
CA PHE A 67 -3.34 -9.80 8.21
C PHE A 67 -4.69 -10.51 8.16
N ARG A 68 -5.76 -9.86 8.65
CA ARG A 68 -7.13 -10.40 8.55
C ARG A 68 -7.61 -10.46 7.10
N ALA A 69 -7.29 -9.47 6.28
CA ALA A 69 -7.63 -9.47 4.86
C ALA A 69 -6.88 -10.59 4.12
N ALA A 70 -5.56 -10.69 4.32
CA ALA A 70 -4.75 -11.77 3.76
C ALA A 70 -5.27 -13.15 4.20
N GLY A 71 -5.58 -13.32 5.48
CA GLY A 71 -6.15 -14.57 6.02
C GLY A 71 -7.48 -14.95 5.35
N LYS A 72 -8.39 -14.00 5.12
CA LYS A 72 -9.66 -14.27 4.40
C LYS A 72 -9.43 -14.70 2.96
N LEU A 73 -8.46 -14.10 2.26
CA LEU A 73 -8.10 -14.52 0.90
C LEU A 73 -7.50 -15.93 0.89
N LEU A 74 -6.62 -16.23 1.84
CA LEU A 74 -5.99 -17.55 1.96
C LEU A 74 -7.01 -18.64 2.31
N ASP A 75 -7.98 -18.36 3.18
CA ASP A 75 -9.04 -19.33 3.56
C ASP A 75 -9.94 -19.73 2.38
N GLN A 76 -10.11 -18.84 1.40
CA GLN A 76 -10.84 -19.13 0.16
C GLN A 76 -10.10 -20.09 -0.77
N HIS A 77 -8.78 -20.22 -0.62
CA HIS A 77 -7.93 -21.08 -1.45
C HIS A 77 -7.37 -22.25 -0.65
N LYS A 78 -8.04 -23.40 -0.75
CA LYS A 78 -7.61 -24.62 -0.07
C LYS A 78 -6.34 -25.19 -0.70
N GLY A 79 -5.38 -25.58 0.15
CA GLY A 79 -4.15 -26.23 -0.26
C GLY A 79 -2.91 -25.47 0.19
N GLN A 80 -1.75 -25.89 -0.32
CA GLN A 80 -0.49 -25.16 -0.10
C GLN A 80 -0.32 -24.09 -1.18
N LEU A 81 0.29 -22.98 -0.80
CA LEU A 81 0.64 -21.93 -1.73
C LEU A 81 1.77 -22.40 -2.66
N PRO A 82 1.75 -22.00 -3.95
CA PRO A 82 2.85 -22.27 -4.87
C PRO A 82 4.09 -21.39 -4.60
N THR A 83 3.96 -20.41 -3.69
CA THR A 83 5.00 -19.47 -3.27
C THR A 83 5.36 -19.67 -1.81
N ARG A 84 6.54 -19.19 -1.41
CA ARG A 84 6.88 -19.07 0.01
C ARG A 84 6.28 -17.78 0.57
N LEU A 85 5.39 -17.91 1.56
CA LEU A 85 4.80 -16.78 2.27
C LEU A 85 5.50 -16.58 3.62
N TRP A 86 5.83 -15.33 3.92
CA TRP A 86 6.47 -14.88 5.17
C TRP A 86 5.60 -13.87 5.91
#